data_AF-A0A661FBW7-F1
#
_entry.id   AF-A0A661FBW7-F1
#
_cell.length_a   1.000
_cell.length_b   1.000
_cell.length_c   1.000
_cell.angle_alpha   90.00
_cell.angle_beta   90.00
_cell.angle_gamma   90.00
#
_symmetry.space_group_name_H-M   'P 1'
#
loop_
_entity.id
_entity.type
_entity.pdbx_description
1 polymer ?
#
loop_
_entity_poly.entity_id
_entity_poly.type
_entity_poly.pdbx_seq_one_letter_code
_entity_poly.pdbx_strand_id
1 'polypeptide(L)'
;MAEIIAEELKIYVDLAGRVSATQVVDGYKNGLFRDTTPGELLSGITHTEKCFYKIDNATNTQGVNARFFIADITVGDSRAVLFAGDQRNIVADLTGSERKYGAGRLNADVLASATSIVVDVEPGNGAALIYQAGDELRLADGINKEFAIIDSVVWVVDQATITLTAGLQYPYLSATPTTVSSCIKAAAIECTTDSWSLTSTAGTYDIASYPTETNNLGTVEQTWTGTFTSTTDYTMTGDTVGNVGNGNIASDFSPINADFAKKYLTILAAGFGGSFQIGDTFTVITHPATQPLFCDLIIPPGAASLSNDAVELNMYVESA
;
A
#
# COMPACT_ATOMS: atom_id res chain seq x y z
N MET A 1 -22.18 1.66 11.88
CA MET A 1 -21.99 0.76 10.71
C MET A 1 -21.37 1.59 9.62
N ALA A 2 -20.04 1.53 9.49
CA ALA A 2 -19.34 1.96 8.29
C ALA A 2 -19.25 0.72 7.40
N GLU A 3 -19.99 0.76 6.30
CA GLU A 3 -19.98 -0.27 5.27
C GLU A 3 -18.61 -0.23 4.58
N ILE A 4 -17.91 -1.37 4.60
CA ILE A 4 -16.64 -1.54 3.91
C ILE A 4 -16.95 -1.52 2.42
N ILE A 5 -16.43 -0.54 1.69
CA ILE A 5 -16.48 -0.54 0.23
C ILE A 5 -15.39 -1.50 -0.26
N ALA A 6 -15.64 -2.81 -0.11
CA ALA A 6 -14.76 -3.84 -0.65
C ALA A 6 -14.76 -3.86 -2.19
N GLU A 7 -15.67 -3.14 -2.85
CA GLU A 7 -15.74 -3.05 -4.31
C GLU A 7 -14.76 -2.02 -4.94
N GLU A 8 -14.09 -1.18 -4.14
CA GLU A 8 -13.26 -0.06 -4.65
C GLU A 8 -11.76 -0.18 -4.37
N LEU A 9 -11.29 -1.18 -3.60
CA LEU A 9 -9.84 -1.36 -3.37
C LEU A 9 -9.36 -2.71 -3.91
N LYS A 10 -8.33 -2.67 -4.74
CA LYS A 10 -7.75 -3.87 -5.36
C LYS A 10 -6.26 -3.96 -5.12
N ILE A 11 -5.77 -5.19 -5.01
CA ILE A 11 -4.35 -5.49 -4.92
C ILE A 11 -3.82 -5.72 -6.32
N TYR A 12 -2.71 -5.09 -6.66
CA TYR A 12 -2.01 -5.28 -7.93
C TYR A 12 -0.61 -5.81 -7.71
N VAL A 13 -0.15 -6.65 -8.63
CA VAL A 13 1.21 -7.20 -8.65
C VAL A 13 2.20 -6.07 -8.94
N ASP A 14 3.38 -6.16 -8.34
CA ASP A 14 4.51 -5.28 -8.65
C ASP A 14 5.13 -5.59 -10.03
N LEU A 15 5.49 -4.55 -10.76
CA LEU A 15 6.28 -4.60 -11.98
C LEU A 15 7.58 -3.82 -11.80
N ALA A 16 8.51 -4.40 -11.04
CA ALA A 16 9.82 -3.81 -10.73
C ALA A 16 9.69 -2.43 -10.07
N GLY A 17 8.90 -2.39 -9.01
CA GLY A 17 8.69 -1.22 -8.17
C GLY A 17 7.42 -0.43 -8.49
N ARG A 18 6.59 -0.88 -9.45
CA ARG A 18 5.43 -0.14 -9.98
C ARG A 18 4.16 -0.96 -9.97
N VAL A 19 3.02 -0.27 -9.87
CA VAL A 19 1.71 -0.90 -10.01
C VAL A 19 1.52 -1.47 -11.43
N SER A 20 1.19 -2.76 -11.52
CA SER A 20 0.83 -3.40 -12.79
C SER A 20 -0.67 -3.28 -13.10
N ALA A 21 -1.07 -3.70 -14.30
CA ALA A 21 -2.49 -3.90 -14.65
C ALA A 21 -3.06 -5.22 -14.10
N THR A 22 -2.21 -6.10 -13.57
CA THR A 22 -2.59 -7.43 -13.12
C THR A 22 -3.04 -7.38 -11.66
N GLN A 23 -4.33 -7.65 -11.45
CA GLN A 23 -4.89 -7.77 -10.11
C GLN A 23 -4.47 -9.10 -9.47
N VAL A 24 -4.09 -9.05 -8.19
CA VAL A 24 -4.03 -10.22 -7.31
C VAL A 24 -5.46 -10.56 -6.90
N VAL A 25 -5.96 -11.71 -7.36
CA VAL A 25 -7.33 -12.15 -7.08
C VAL A 25 -7.35 -12.94 -5.78
N ASP A 26 -8.26 -12.58 -4.88
CA ASP A 26 -8.43 -13.27 -3.60
C ASP A 26 -8.78 -14.75 -3.76
N GLY A 27 -8.24 -15.59 -2.88
CA GLY A 27 -8.44 -17.04 -2.89
C GLY A 27 -7.76 -17.80 -4.03
N TYR A 28 -7.03 -17.12 -4.92
CA TYR A 28 -6.27 -17.78 -5.98
C TYR A 28 -4.89 -18.20 -5.50
N LYS A 29 -4.60 -19.50 -5.64
CA LYS A 29 -3.28 -20.04 -5.38
C LYS A 29 -2.25 -19.35 -6.28
N ASN A 30 -1.09 -19.03 -5.70
CA ASN A 30 0.01 -18.34 -6.36
C ASN A 30 -0.33 -16.92 -6.85
N GLY A 31 -1.34 -16.28 -6.26
CA GLY A 31 -1.72 -14.91 -6.60
C GLY A 31 -0.67 -13.87 -6.21
N LEU A 32 -0.09 -14.00 -5.02
CA LEU A 32 0.98 -13.12 -4.53
C LEU A 32 2.30 -13.89 -4.36
N PHE A 33 2.29 -14.98 -3.59
CA PHE A 33 3.48 -15.81 -3.37
C PHE A 33 3.49 -17.02 -4.29
N ARG A 34 4.64 -17.33 -4.88
CA ARG A 34 4.81 -18.59 -5.62
C ARG A 34 4.81 -19.81 -4.69
N ASP A 35 4.60 -20.98 -5.29
CA ASP A 35 4.75 -22.25 -4.61
C ASP A 35 6.19 -22.46 -4.08
N THR A 36 6.28 -22.96 -2.86
CA THR A 36 7.53 -23.39 -2.23
C THR A 36 7.89 -24.80 -2.66
N THR A 37 9.10 -24.98 -3.19
CA THR A 37 9.57 -26.28 -3.64
C THR A 37 9.97 -27.19 -2.46
N PRO A 38 9.97 -28.53 -2.62
CA PRO A 38 10.44 -29.42 -1.56
C PRO A 38 11.87 -29.16 -1.07
N GLY A 39 12.76 -28.69 -1.96
CA GLY A 39 14.12 -28.31 -1.60
C GLY A 39 14.16 -27.08 -0.68
N GLU A 40 13.31 -26.09 -0.97
CA GLU A 40 13.17 -24.88 -0.15
C GLU A 40 12.51 -25.16 1.20
N LEU A 41 11.56 -26.10 1.28
CA LEU A 41 11.02 -26.56 2.57
C LEU A 41 12.11 -27.18 3.45
N LEU A 42 13.05 -27.93 2.86
CA LEU A 42 14.15 -28.53 3.61
C LEU A 42 15.18 -27.50 4.09
N SER A 43 15.50 -26.51 3.26
CA SER A 43 16.51 -25.49 3.59
C SER A 43 15.96 -24.28 4.35
N GLY A 44 14.65 -24.08 4.31
CA GLY A 44 14.01 -22.80 4.63
C GLY A 44 14.14 -21.80 3.48
N ILE A 45 13.20 -20.86 3.41
CA ILE A 45 13.19 -19.74 2.46
C ILE A 45 12.37 -18.57 3.02
N THR A 46 12.67 -17.36 2.56
CA THR A 46 11.77 -16.21 2.69
C THR A 46 11.37 -15.76 1.30
N HIS A 47 10.07 -15.78 1.02
CA HIS A 47 9.52 -15.12 -0.17
C HIS A 47 9.18 -13.69 0.22
N THR A 48 9.72 -12.72 -0.50
CA THR A 48 9.43 -11.30 -0.29
C THR A 48 8.78 -10.77 -1.54
N GLU A 49 7.52 -10.36 -1.44
CA GLU A 49 6.74 -9.90 -2.56
C GLU A 49 6.20 -8.49 -2.29
N LYS A 50 6.26 -7.62 -3.31
CA LYS A 50 5.67 -6.29 -3.27
C LYS A 50 4.29 -6.33 -3.91
N CYS A 51 3.35 -5.60 -3.32
CA CYS A 51 2.02 -5.39 -3.88
C CYS A 51 1.56 -3.95 -3.68
N PHE A 52 0.55 -3.54 -4.44
CA PHE A 52 -0.05 -2.22 -4.35
C PHE A 52 -1.54 -2.34 -4.08
N TYR A 53 -1.98 -1.73 -2.99
CA TYR A 53 -3.39 -1.50 -2.73
C TYR A 53 -3.81 -0.22 -3.43
N LYS A 54 -4.70 -0.31 -4.43
CA LYS A 54 -5.12 0.82 -5.25
C LYS A 54 -6.58 1.15 -5.01
N ILE A 55 -6.89 2.43 -4.86
CA ILE A 55 -8.25 2.99 -4.94
C ILE A 55 -8.69 2.93 -6.41
N ASP A 56 -9.47 1.90 -6.73
CA ASP A 56 -10.06 1.62 -8.03
C ASP A 56 -11.54 2.03 -8.02
N ASN A 57 -11.78 3.35 -7.93
CA ASN A 57 -13.13 3.91 -8.05
C ASN A 57 -13.27 4.91 -9.20
N ALA A 58 -14.43 4.90 -9.84
CA ALA A 58 -14.72 5.78 -10.97
C ALA A 58 -15.05 7.23 -10.56
N THR A 59 -15.38 7.43 -9.28
CA THR A 59 -15.78 8.73 -8.71
C THR A 59 -14.58 9.57 -8.25
N ASN A 60 -13.36 9.01 -8.29
CA ASN A 60 -12.13 9.65 -7.82
C ASN A 60 -12.16 10.02 -6.33
N THR A 61 -12.90 9.24 -5.53
CA THR A 61 -13.05 9.47 -4.09
C THR A 61 -11.80 8.96 -3.38
N GLN A 62 -11.26 9.74 -2.44
CA GLN A 62 -10.10 9.32 -1.65
C GLN A 62 -10.48 8.22 -0.64
N GLY A 63 -9.53 7.32 -0.37
CA GLY A 63 -9.63 6.39 0.75
C GLY A 63 -9.09 7.02 2.03
N VAL A 64 -9.84 6.97 3.12
CA VAL A 64 -9.42 7.50 4.43
C VAL A 64 -9.45 6.42 5.51
N ASN A 65 -8.77 6.68 6.62
CA ASN A 65 -8.65 5.75 7.75
C ASN A 65 -8.18 4.34 7.33
N ALA A 66 -7.37 4.28 6.28
CA ALA A 66 -6.90 3.05 5.67
C ALA A 66 -5.91 2.33 6.60
N ARG A 67 -6.15 1.04 6.80
CA ARG A 67 -5.37 0.14 7.66
C ARG A 67 -5.09 -1.15 6.92
N PHE A 68 -3.85 -1.59 6.93
CA PHE A 68 -3.41 -2.82 6.29
C PHE A 68 -2.80 -3.74 7.34
N PHE A 69 -3.22 -5.00 7.34
CA PHE A 69 -2.84 -5.94 8.39
C PHE A 69 -2.97 -7.38 7.91
N ILE A 70 -2.14 -8.26 8.46
CA ILE A 70 -2.33 -9.70 8.34
C ILE A 70 -3.50 -10.09 9.27
N ALA A 71 -4.49 -10.79 8.73
CA ALA A 71 -5.76 -11.02 9.41
C ALA A 71 -5.66 -12.01 10.58
N ASP A 72 -4.82 -13.03 10.40
CA ASP A 72 -4.57 -14.10 11.35
C ASP A 72 -3.18 -14.70 11.10
N ILE A 73 -2.70 -15.49 12.05
CA ILE A 73 -1.47 -16.28 11.88
C ILE A 73 -1.60 -17.26 10.71
N THR A 74 -0.47 -17.63 10.11
CA THR A 74 -0.43 -18.63 9.03
C THR A 74 -0.77 -20.03 9.56
N VAL A 75 -0.99 -20.96 8.64
CA VAL A 75 -1.26 -22.36 8.98
C VAL A 75 0.03 -23.16 8.84
N GLY A 76 0.47 -23.78 9.92
CA GLY A 76 1.65 -24.64 9.92
C GLY A 76 2.85 -23.99 10.58
N ASP A 77 4.02 -24.13 9.95
CA ASP A 77 5.30 -23.68 10.50
C ASP A 77 5.78 -22.35 9.88
N SER A 78 5.09 -21.85 8.87
CA SER A 78 5.36 -20.57 8.22
C SER A 78 5.05 -19.40 9.17
N ARG A 79 5.49 -18.20 8.79
CA ARG A 79 4.99 -16.96 9.37
C ARG A 79 4.99 -15.86 8.32
N ALA A 80 4.04 -14.94 8.44
CA ALA A 80 3.94 -13.80 7.56
C ALA A 80 4.19 -12.49 8.29
N VAL A 81 4.89 -11.56 7.64
CA VAL A 81 5.01 -10.18 8.11
C VAL A 81 4.81 -9.19 6.96
N LEU A 82 4.17 -8.07 7.28
CA LEU A 82 3.87 -6.97 6.37
C LEU A 82 4.75 -5.76 6.70
N PHE A 83 5.15 -4.97 5.72
CA PHE A 83 5.85 -3.72 5.98
C PHE A 83 5.61 -2.72 4.85
N ALA A 84 5.76 -1.43 5.18
CA ALA A 84 5.52 -0.36 4.23
C ALA A 84 6.58 -0.37 3.12
N GLY A 85 6.15 -0.11 1.89
CA GLY A 85 7.03 0.26 0.79
C GLY A 85 6.69 1.65 0.28
N ASP A 86 7.50 2.14 -0.66
CA ASP A 86 7.23 3.34 -1.44
C ASP A 86 6.83 3.02 -2.89
N GLN A 87 6.54 4.06 -3.67
CA GLN A 87 6.06 3.95 -5.05
C GLN A 87 7.09 3.42 -6.05
N ARG A 88 8.36 3.24 -5.67
CA ARG A 88 9.47 2.92 -6.58
C ARG A 88 10.40 1.83 -6.09
N ASN A 89 10.53 1.62 -4.78
CA ASN A 89 11.45 0.67 -4.20
C ASN A 89 11.14 -0.75 -4.69
N ILE A 90 12.17 -1.55 -4.83
CA ILE A 90 12.08 -2.97 -5.15
C ILE A 90 12.63 -3.80 -4.01
N VAL A 91 12.47 -5.12 -4.09
CA VAL A 91 13.01 -6.07 -3.09
C VAL A 91 14.52 -5.87 -2.89
N ALA A 92 15.25 -5.49 -3.93
CA ALA A 92 16.68 -5.24 -3.85
C ALA A 92 17.06 -3.98 -3.05
N ASP A 93 16.12 -3.06 -2.82
CA ASP A 93 16.35 -1.84 -2.04
C ASP A 93 16.12 -2.05 -0.53
N LEU A 94 15.61 -3.22 -0.14
CA LEU A 94 15.34 -3.53 1.26
C LEU A 94 16.63 -3.70 2.06
N THR A 95 16.60 -3.18 3.28
CA THR A 95 17.71 -3.14 4.22
C THR A 95 17.65 -4.25 5.27
N GLY A 96 16.49 -4.89 5.42
CA GLY A 96 16.20 -5.85 6.49
C GLY A 96 15.87 -5.21 7.83
N SER A 97 15.86 -3.88 7.90
CA SER A 97 15.51 -3.09 9.10
C SER A 97 14.10 -2.49 9.02
N GLU A 98 13.30 -2.89 8.04
CA GLU A 98 11.95 -2.37 7.85
C GLU A 98 11.06 -2.73 9.05
N ARG A 99 10.22 -1.79 9.48
CA ARG A 99 9.23 -2.01 10.55
C ARG A 99 8.23 -3.09 10.10
N LYS A 100 8.27 -4.25 10.77
CA LYS A 100 7.45 -5.44 10.44
C LYS A 100 6.14 -5.48 11.23
N TYR A 101 5.02 -5.66 10.57
CA TYR A 101 3.70 -5.81 11.15
C TYR A 101 3.22 -7.25 10.97
N GLY A 102 2.45 -7.78 11.89
CA GLY A 102 2.00 -9.17 11.86
C GLY A 102 0.73 -9.41 12.65
N ALA A 103 0.45 -10.68 12.87
CA ALA A 103 -0.70 -11.16 13.62
C ALA A 103 -0.29 -12.13 14.73
N GLY A 104 -1.18 -12.26 15.70
CA GLY A 104 -1.16 -13.23 16.78
C GLY A 104 -2.56 -13.54 17.25
N ARG A 105 -2.67 -14.35 18.29
CA ARG A 105 -3.93 -14.69 18.94
C ARG A 105 -3.89 -14.42 20.42
N LEU A 106 -5.03 -14.00 20.95
CA LEU A 106 -5.17 -13.72 22.37
C LEU A 106 -4.87 -15.00 23.19
N ASN A 107 -3.96 -14.91 24.14
CA ASN A 107 -3.53 -16.03 24.99
C ASN A 107 -4.54 -16.31 26.13
N ALA A 108 -5.19 -15.27 26.66
CA ALA A 108 -6.11 -15.36 27.78
C ALA A 108 -7.31 -14.44 27.61
N ASP A 109 -8.48 -14.85 28.11
CA ASP A 109 -9.71 -14.04 28.09
C ASP A 109 -9.50 -12.65 28.69
N VAL A 110 -10.09 -11.64 28.06
CA VAL A 110 -10.07 -10.26 28.54
C VAL A 110 -11.48 -9.68 28.58
N LEU A 111 -11.73 -8.87 29.60
CA LEU A 111 -13.01 -8.19 29.77
C LEU A 111 -13.03 -6.88 29.00
N ALA A 112 -14.22 -6.35 28.74
CA ALA A 112 -14.36 -4.96 28.34
C ALA A 112 -13.69 -4.03 29.37
N SER A 113 -13.18 -2.91 28.89
CA SER A 113 -12.36 -1.93 29.61
C SER A 113 -10.96 -2.42 30.03
N ALA A 114 -10.57 -3.66 29.72
CA ALA A 114 -9.21 -4.11 29.94
C ALA A 114 -8.22 -3.26 29.12
N THR A 115 -7.11 -2.88 29.75
CA THR A 115 -6.01 -2.13 29.12
C THR A 115 -4.75 -2.96 28.96
N SER A 116 -4.81 -4.26 29.28
CA SER A 116 -3.69 -5.18 29.13
C SER A 116 -4.19 -6.48 28.52
N ILE A 117 -3.50 -6.92 27.47
CA ILE A 117 -3.78 -8.17 26.78
C ILE A 117 -2.47 -8.97 26.64
N VAL A 118 -2.59 -10.29 26.55
CA VAL A 118 -1.47 -11.18 26.27
C VAL A 118 -1.74 -11.88 24.95
N VAL A 119 -0.77 -11.85 24.04
CA VAL A 119 -0.91 -12.32 22.66
C VAL A 119 0.23 -13.28 22.35
N ASP A 120 -0.11 -14.48 21.89
CA ASP A 120 0.86 -15.42 21.31
C ASP A 120 0.99 -15.15 19.82
N VAL A 121 2.23 -15.16 19.31
CA VAL A 121 2.52 -14.97 17.89
C VAL A 121 3.28 -16.17 17.33
N GLU A 122 3.37 -16.25 16.01
CA GLU A 122 4.14 -17.30 15.35
C GLU A 122 5.62 -17.23 15.71
N PRO A 123 6.32 -18.38 15.79
CA PRO A 123 7.72 -18.42 16.21
C PRO A 123 8.63 -17.43 15.47
N GLY A 124 9.35 -16.61 16.22
CA GLY A 124 10.25 -15.55 15.79
C GLY A 124 9.59 -14.22 15.39
N ASN A 125 8.26 -14.09 15.43
CA ASN A 125 7.61 -12.78 15.29
C ASN A 125 7.85 -11.87 16.49
N GLY A 126 8.16 -12.42 17.68
CA GLY A 126 8.59 -11.61 18.81
C GLY A 126 9.96 -10.97 18.59
N ALA A 127 10.88 -11.68 17.94
CA ALA A 127 12.17 -11.11 17.53
C ALA A 127 12.03 -10.07 16.39
N ALA A 128 11.02 -10.24 15.51
CA ALA A 128 10.67 -9.24 14.50
C ALA A 128 9.96 -8.01 15.09
N LEU A 129 9.62 -8.03 16.39
CA LEU A 129 8.96 -6.95 17.12
C LEU A 129 7.69 -6.48 16.40
N ILE A 130 6.80 -7.42 16.05
CA ILE A 130 5.63 -7.10 15.23
C ILE A 130 4.62 -6.16 15.90
N TYR A 131 4.68 -6.02 17.22
CA TYR A 131 3.96 -5.04 18.01
C TYR A 131 4.93 -4.06 18.67
N GLN A 132 4.66 -2.75 18.53
CA GLN A 132 5.43 -1.68 19.13
C GLN A 132 4.52 -0.56 19.67
N ALA A 133 5.05 0.24 20.60
CA ALA A 133 4.35 1.41 21.13
C ALA A 133 3.99 2.39 20.01
N GLY A 134 2.76 2.91 20.05
CA GLY A 134 2.21 3.80 19.03
C GLY A 134 1.52 3.11 17.86
N ASP A 135 1.72 1.79 17.67
CA ASP A 135 1.01 1.05 16.64
C ASP A 135 -0.50 1.01 16.94
N GLU A 136 -1.30 1.03 15.88
CA GLU A 136 -2.72 0.69 15.95
C GLU A 136 -2.88 -0.83 15.84
N LEU A 137 -3.72 -1.39 16.69
CA LEU A 137 -3.93 -2.81 16.87
C LEU A 137 -5.38 -3.14 16.58
N ARG A 138 -5.63 -4.11 15.69
CA ARG A 138 -6.96 -4.69 15.49
C ARG A 138 -7.15 -5.87 16.44
N LEU A 139 -8.30 -5.91 17.11
CA LEU A 139 -8.82 -7.13 17.74
C LEU A 139 -10.09 -7.58 17.02
N ALA A 140 -10.23 -8.89 16.74
CA ALA A 140 -11.46 -9.44 16.18
C ALA A 140 -11.68 -10.93 16.51
N ASP A 141 -12.90 -11.28 16.89
CA ASP A 141 -13.34 -12.64 17.26
C ASP A 141 -14.36 -13.24 16.25
N GLY A 142 -14.55 -12.57 15.10
CA GLY A 142 -15.56 -12.92 14.09
C GLY A 142 -16.95 -12.32 14.33
N ILE A 143 -17.19 -11.69 15.49
CA ILE A 143 -18.43 -10.98 15.83
C ILE A 143 -18.12 -9.51 16.11
N ASN A 144 -17.26 -9.27 17.08
CA ASN A 144 -16.76 -7.97 17.50
C ASN A 144 -15.45 -7.65 16.79
N LYS A 145 -15.27 -6.37 16.47
CA LYS A 145 -14.02 -5.83 15.94
C LYS A 145 -13.81 -4.43 16.49
N GLU A 146 -12.61 -4.16 16.99
CA GLU A 146 -12.20 -2.82 17.39
C GLU A 146 -10.73 -2.55 17.04
N PHE A 147 -10.37 -1.26 17.06
CA PHE A 147 -9.00 -0.79 16.91
C PHE A 147 -8.58 -0.09 18.21
N ALA A 148 -7.42 -0.46 18.73
CA ALA A 148 -6.81 0.11 19.93
C ALA A 148 -5.40 0.64 19.61
N ILE A 149 -4.85 1.51 20.46
CA ILE A 149 -3.48 2.00 20.32
C ILE A 149 -2.61 1.36 21.40
N ILE A 150 -1.45 0.87 21.00
CA ILE A 150 -0.46 0.28 21.90
C ILE A 150 0.26 1.40 22.65
N ASP A 151 0.24 1.33 23.98
CA ASP A 151 1.07 2.17 24.86
C ASP A 151 2.47 1.57 25.02
N SER A 152 2.55 0.28 25.31
CA SER A 152 3.83 -0.42 25.51
C SER A 152 3.70 -1.93 25.26
N VAL A 153 4.83 -2.57 24.96
CA VAL A 153 4.90 -4.02 24.74
C VAL A 153 6.07 -4.61 25.53
N VAL A 154 5.81 -5.71 26.22
CA VAL A 154 6.84 -6.55 26.85
C VAL A 154 6.83 -7.91 26.19
N TRP A 155 7.95 -8.27 25.56
CA TRP A 155 8.12 -9.54 24.88
C TRP A 155 8.79 -10.59 25.77
N VAL A 156 8.25 -11.81 25.75
CA VAL A 156 8.89 -13.02 26.26
C VAL A 156 8.92 -14.04 25.12
N VAL A 157 10.02 -14.04 24.37
CA VAL A 157 10.14 -14.81 23.13
C VAL A 157 9.02 -14.42 22.16
N ASP A 158 8.06 -15.30 21.89
CA ASP A 158 6.94 -15.10 20.96
C ASP A 158 5.59 -14.89 21.68
N GLN A 159 5.65 -14.37 22.91
CA GLN A 159 4.49 -13.88 23.62
C GLN A 159 4.66 -12.39 23.94
N ALA A 160 3.67 -11.59 23.58
CA ALA A 160 3.61 -10.17 23.86
C ALA A 160 2.60 -9.87 24.97
N THR A 161 3.05 -9.24 26.05
CA THR A 161 2.15 -8.52 26.96
C THR A 161 2.04 -7.09 26.46
N ILE A 162 0.85 -6.70 26.01
CA ILE A 162 0.57 -5.40 25.40
C ILE A 162 -0.26 -4.57 26.37
N THR A 163 0.20 -3.35 26.65
CA THR A 163 -0.59 -2.33 27.35
C THR A 163 -1.21 -1.40 26.30
N LEU A 164 -2.51 -1.12 26.45
CA LEU A 164 -3.28 -0.25 25.57
C LEU A 164 -3.45 1.13 26.20
N THR A 165 -3.49 2.18 25.37
CA THR A 165 -3.70 3.56 25.84
C THR A 165 -5.12 3.81 26.36
N ALA A 166 -6.08 2.98 25.94
CA ALA A 166 -7.48 3.02 26.35
C ALA A 166 -8.00 1.60 26.58
N GLY A 167 -9.04 1.47 27.40
CA GLY A 167 -9.68 0.17 27.67
C GLY A 167 -10.48 -0.31 26.46
N LEU A 168 -10.47 -1.63 26.25
CA LEU A 168 -11.24 -2.28 25.17
C LEU A 168 -12.73 -1.98 25.28
N GLN A 169 -13.42 -1.86 24.14
CA GLN A 169 -14.86 -1.70 24.10
C GLN A 169 -15.58 -3.01 24.39
N TYR A 170 -15.08 -4.12 23.86
CA TYR A 170 -15.69 -5.44 23.96
C TYR A 170 -14.86 -6.41 24.81
N PRO A 171 -15.49 -7.41 25.44
CA PRO A 171 -14.75 -8.57 25.94
C PRO A 171 -14.28 -9.43 24.76
N TYR A 172 -13.14 -10.09 24.92
CA TYR A 172 -12.59 -11.04 23.96
C TYR A 172 -12.18 -12.32 24.66
N LEU A 173 -12.44 -13.45 24.03
CA LEU A 173 -12.13 -14.77 24.57
C LEU A 173 -10.96 -15.39 23.81
N SER A 174 -10.08 -16.11 24.48
CA SER A 174 -9.01 -16.86 23.80
C SER A 174 -9.52 -18.16 23.18
N ALA A 175 -10.60 -18.73 23.74
CA ALA A 175 -11.20 -19.98 23.25
C ALA A 175 -11.96 -19.84 21.91
N THR A 176 -12.46 -18.64 21.60
CA THR A 176 -12.96 -18.28 20.27
C THR A 176 -11.86 -17.44 19.63
N PRO A 177 -11.07 -17.98 18.68
CA PRO A 177 -9.76 -17.45 18.35
C PRO A 177 -9.83 -15.96 18.00
N THR A 178 -9.50 -15.11 18.98
CA THR A 178 -9.47 -13.67 18.82
C THR A 178 -8.15 -13.35 18.14
N THR A 179 -8.25 -12.90 16.90
CA THR A 179 -7.11 -12.40 16.12
C THR A 179 -6.71 -11.03 16.64
N VAL A 180 -5.40 -10.84 16.77
CA VAL A 180 -4.80 -9.58 17.18
C VAL A 180 -3.77 -9.21 16.12
N SER A 181 -3.91 -8.06 15.47
CA SER A 181 -3.06 -7.68 14.33
C SER A 181 -2.54 -6.27 14.48
N SER A 182 -1.23 -6.07 14.35
CA SER A 182 -0.66 -4.73 14.22
C SER A 182 -1.00 -4.17 12.83
N CYS A 183 -1.45 -2.92 12.75
CA CYS A 183 -1.91 -2.31 11.52
C CYS A 183 -0.91 -1.26 11.00
N ILE A 184 -0.62 -1.32 9.71
CA ILE A 184 -0.05 -0.18 8.98
C ILE A 184 -1.18 0.79 8.72
N LYS A 185 -1.18 1.93 9.42
CA LYS A 185 -2.12 3.02 9.16
C LYS A 185 -1.57 3.91 8.06
N ALA A 186 -2.31 4.03 6.96
CA ALA A 186 -1.98 4.93 5.88
C ALA A 186 -2.60 6.32 6.11
N ALA A 187 -1.99 7.32 5.48
CA ALA A 187 -2.65 8.61 5.25
C ALA A 187 -3.84 8.44 4.29
N ALA A 188 -4.47 9.56 3.91
CA ALA A 188 -5.44 9.52 2.82
C ALA A 188 -4.76 8.95 1.55
N ILE A 189 -5.44 8.00 0.91
CA ILE A 189 -4.98 7.36 -0.33
C ILE A 189 -5.72 8.04 -1.47
N GLU A 190 -5.00 8.90 -2.18
CA GLU A 190 -5.50 9.67 -3.32
C GLU A 190 -4.36 9.93 -4.30
N CYS A 191 -4.70 10.28 -5.53
CA CYS A 191 -3.70 10.76 -6.47
C CYS A 191 -3.23 12.15 -6.08
N THR A 192 -1.92 12.34 -6.04
CA THR A 192 -1.31 13.64 -5.75
C THR A 192 -0.31 14.02 -6.83
N THR A 193 0.11 15.28 -6.80
CA THR A 193 1.18 15.79 -7.65
C THR A 193 2.15 16.59 -6.83
N ASP A 194 3.45 16.48 -7.15
CA ASP A 194 4.44 17.41 -6.59
C ASP A 194 4.52 18.71 -7.39
N SER A 195 5.38 19.61 -6.89
CA SER A 195 5.56 20.95 -7.43
C SER A 195 5.93 20.93 -8.91
N TRP A 196 5.28 21.82 -9.65
CA TRP A 196 5.57 22.10 -11.05
C TRP A 196 6.90 22.85 -11.18
N SER A 197 7.74 22.42 -12.12
CA SER A 197 8.99 23.11 -12.47
C SER A 197 8.93 23.56 -13.92
N LEU A 198 9.27 24.82 -14.21
CA LEU A 198 9.30 25.37 -15.56
C LEU A 198 10.68 25.98 -15.85
N THR A 199 11.29 25.54 -16.93
CA THR A 199 12.51 26.12 -17.50
C THR A 199 12.16 26.81 -18.80
N SER A 200 11.89 28.12 -18.70
CA SER A 200 11.68 29.01 -19.85
C SER A 200 12.09 30.43 -19.46
N THR A 201 12.54 31.23 -20.43
CA THR A 201 12.89 32.64 -20.19
C THR A 201 11.65 33.54 -20.11
N ALA A 202 10.62 33.24 -20.91
CA ALA A 202 9.44 34.10 -21.07
C ALA A 202 8.11 33.35 -20.96
N GLY A 203 8.12 32.02 -20.97
CA GLY A 203 6.96 31.19 -20.73
C GLY A 203 6.60 31.15 -19.25
N THR A 204 5.32 31.00 -18.95
CA THR A 204 4.78 30.90 -17.59
C THR A 204 3.70 29.83 -17.52
N TYR A 205 3.50 29.25 -16.34
CA TYR A 205 2.35 28.38 -16.07
C TYR A 205 1.72 28.76 -14.72
N ASP A 206 0.43 29.08 -14.71
CA ASP A 206 -0.32 29.36 -13.48
C ASP A 206 -0.87 28.06 -12.86
N ILE A 207 0.00 27.38 -12.10
CA ILE A 207 -0.34 26.12 -11.44
C ILE A 207 -1.38 26.28 -10.33
N ALA A 208 -1.52 27.48 -9.75
CA ALA A 208 -2.43 27.72 -8.63
C ALA A 208 -3.88 27.77 -9.11
N SER A 209 -4.13 28.41 -10.26
CA SER A 209 -5.46 28.46 -10.86
C SER A 209 -5.77 27.25 -11.76
N TYR A 210 -4.74 26.62 -12.32
CA TYR A 210 -4.86 25.53 -13.29
C TYR A 210 -3.97 24.33 -12.91
N PRO A 211 -4.30 23.64 -11.80
CA PRO A 211 -3.55 22.48 -11.34
C PRO A 211 -3.55 21.35 -12.36
N THR A 212 -2.52 20.50 -12.31
CA THR A 212 -2.52 19.22 -13.03
C THR A 212 -3.65 18.36 -12.48
N GLU A 213 -4.55 17.89 -13.33
CA GLU A 213 -5.61 16.98 -12.89
C GLU A 213 -5.11 15.53 -12.94
N THR A 214 -5.46 14.75 -11.93
CA THR A 214 -5.13 13.32 -11.83
C THR A 214 -6.40 12.47 -11.85
N ASN A 215 -6.22 11.16 -11.97
CA ASN A 215 -7.30 10.20 -11.94
C ASN A 215 -6.84 8.92 -11.22
N ASN A 216 -7.52 8.53 -10.14
CA ASN A 216 -7.22 7.36 -9.30
C ASN A 216 -7.00 6.08 -10.12
N LEU A 217 -7.69 5.94 -11.25
CA LEU A 217 -7.57 4.79 -12.13
C LEU A 217 -6.39 4.89 -13.09
N GLY A 218 -6.19 6.04 -13.74
CA GLY A 218 -5.24 6.17 -14.83
C GLY A 218 -3.85 6.71 -14.44
N THR A 219 -3.78 7.46 -13.34
CA THR A 219 -2.53 8.05 -12.85
C THR A 219 -1.60 6.98 -12.31
N VAL A 220 -0.32 7.14 -12.59
CA VAL A 220 0.77 6.26 -12.16
C VAL A 220 1.90 7.10 -11.57
N GLU A 221 2.81 6.44 -10.85
CA GLU A 221 4.03 7.05 -10.34
C GLU A 221 4.93 7.45 -11.52
N GLN A 222 5.04 8.75 -11.81
CA GLN A 222 5.77 9.24 -12.98
C GLN A 222 6.33 10.65 -12.77
N THR A 223 7.51 10.87 -13.32
CA THR A 223 8.04 12.21 -13.58
C THR A 223 7.78 12.54 -15.04
N TRP A 224 6.88 13.48 -15.30
CA TRP A 224 6.50 13.90 -16.63
C TRP A 224 7.32 15.10 -17.06
N THR A 225 7.87 15.06 -18.27
CA THR A 225 8.58 16.18 -18.88
C THR A 225 7.91 16.56 -20.19
N GLY A 226 7.43 17.79 -20.27
CA GLY A 226 7.01 18.42 -21.51
C GLY A 226 8.15 19.22 -22.11
N THR A 227 8.59 18.88 -23.33
CA THR A 227 9.64 19.61 -24.05
C THR A 227 9.04 20.32 -25.25
N PHE A 228 9.14 21.64 -25.28
CA PHE A 228 8.63 22.45 -26.37
C PHE A 228 9.39 22.18 -27.67
N THR A 229 8.64 21.85 -28.72
CA THR A 229 9.13 21.62 -30.09
C THR A 229 8.82 22.79 -31.03
N SER A 230 7.99 23.72 -30.58
CA SER A 230 7.70 25.00 -31.24
C SER A 230 7.39 26.06 -30.17
N THR A 231 6.90 27.24 -30.58
CA THR A 231 6.41 28.27 -29.63
C THR A 231 5.08 27.88 -28.96
N THR A 232 4.39 26.87 -29.47
CA THR A 232 3.05 26.45 -29.00
C THR A 232 2.95 24.96 -28.71
N ASP A 233 3.79 24.13 -29.32
CA ASP A 233 3.71 22.67 -29.23
C ASP A 233 4.82 22.11 -28.34
N TYR A 234 4.51 21.02 -27.64
CA TYR A 234 5.46 20.26 -26.83
C TYR A 234 5.25 18.74 -27.00
N THR A 235 6.29 17.97 -26.70
CA THR A 235 6.22 16.51 -26.57
C THR A 235 6.23 16.15 -25.10
N MET A 236 5.31 15.29 -24.65
CA MET A 236 5.25 14.83 -23.26
C MET A 236 5.88 13.45 -23.13
N THR A 237 6.79 13.29 -22.17
CA THR A 237 7.50 12.04 -21.89
C THR A 237 7.45 11.74 -20.39
N GLY A 238 7.01 10.55 -20.01
CA GLY A 238 7.17 10.03 -18.65
C GLY A 238 8.52 9.34 -18.48
N ASP A 239 9.12 9.45 -17.29
CA ASP A 239 10.40 8.83 -16.95
C ASP A 239 10.42 7.31 -17.14
N THR A 240 9.25 6.66 -17.14
CA THR A 240 9.17 5.23 -17.31
C THR A 240 8.24 4.74 -18.42
N VAL A 241 7.17 5.50 -18.71
CA VAL A 241 6.26 5.15 -19.82
C VAL A 241 6.71 5.71 -21.17
N GLY A 242 7.76 6.56 -21.18
CA GLY A 242 8.29 7.16 -22.40
C GLY A 242 7.37 8.22 -22.99
N ASN A 243 7.46 8.42 -24.31
CA ASN A 243 6.66 9.44 -25.01
C ASN A 243 5.18 9.04 -25.03
N VAL A 244 4.31 9.91 -24.53
CA VAL A 244 2.86 9.71 -24.45
C VAL A 244 2.06 10.61 -25.37
N GLY A 245 2.74 11.38 -26.23
CA GLY A 245 2.13 12.19 -27.28
C GLY A 245 2.60 13.64 -27.30
N ASN A 246 1.93 14.42 -28.14
CA ASN A 246 2.19 15.84 -28.33
C ASN A 246 1.03 16.67 -27.78
N GLY A 247 1.35 17.72 -27.03
CA GLY A 247 0.41 18.71 -26.52
C GLY A 247 0.66 20.08 -27.14
N ASN A 248 -0.27 20.99 -26.92
CA ASN A 248 -0.19 22.39 -27.34
C ASN A 248 -0.73 23.29 -26.22
N ILE A 249 -0.23 24.52 -26.13
CA ILE A 249 -0.69 25.51 -25.13
C ILE A 249 -2.13 26.00 -25.32
N ALA A 250 -2.79 25.67 -26.44
CA ALA A 250 -4.14 26.12 -26.79
C ALA A 250 -5.24 25.08 -26.53
N SER A 251 -4.89 23.86 -26.12
CA SER A 251 -5.84 22.78 -25.85
C SER A 251 -5.35 21.86 -24.74
N ASP A 252 -6.25 21.44 -23.85
CA ASP A 252 -5.89 20.54 -22.76
C ASP A 252 -5.24 19.25 -23.29
N PHE A 253 -4.20 18.80 -22.61
CA PHE A 253 -3.47 17.59 -22.97
C PHE A 253 -3.74 16.49 -21.94
N SER A 254 -4.37 15.41 -22.38
CA SER A 254 -4.79 14.29 -21.52
C SER A 254 -4.42 12.92 -22.13
N PRO A 255 -3.14 12.50 -22.04
CA PRO A 255 -2.71 11.23 -22.61
C PRO A 255 -3.38 10.04 -21.89
N ILE A 256 -3.78 9.03 -22.66
CA ILE A 256 -4.51 7.86 -22.14
C ILE A 256 -3.52 6.78 -21.69
N ASN A 257 -3.73 6.30 -20.47
CA ASN A 257 -3.18 5.05 -19.97
C ASN A 257 -3.96 3.87 -20.56
N ALA A 258 -3.31 3.10 -21.43
CA ALA A 258 -3.94 1.97 -22.13
C ALA A 258 -4.32 0.82 -21.17
N ASP A 259 -3.60 0.66 -20.06
CA ASP A 259 -3.83 -0.43 -19.11
C ASP A 259 -5.17 -0.26 -18.36
N PHE A 260 -5.58 0.98 -18.12
CA PHE A 260 -6.81 1.31 -17.38
C PHE A 260 -7.87 2.01 -18.23
N ALA A 261 -7.57 2.35 -19.50
CA ALA A 261 -8.40 3.16 -20.39
C ALA A 261 -8.85 4.50 -19.77
N LYS A 262 -7.96 5.10 -18.98
CA LYS A 262 -8.17 6.36 -18.25
C LYS A 262 -6.97 7.28 -18.46
N LYS A 263 -7.11 8.58 -18.18
CA LYS A 263 -6.04 9.56 -18.39
C LYS A 263 -4.91 9.35 -17.38
N TYR A 264 -3.65 9.49 -17.80
CA TYR A 264 -2.53 9.55 -16.87
C TYR A 264 -2.60 10.81 -15.99
N LEU A 265 -2.88 11.94 -16.65
CA LEU A 265 -3.08 13.26 -16.08
C LEU A 265 -3.79 14.16 -17.12
N THR A 266 -4.19 15.36 -16.71
CA THR A 266 -4.56 16.45 -17.62
C THR A 266 -3.69 17.67 -17.34
N ILE A 267 -3.05 18.21 -18.39
CA ILE A 267 -2.48 19.56 -18.36
C ILE A 267 -3.50 20.52 -18.96
N LEU A 268 -3.91 21.53 -18.18
CA LEU A 268 -4.90 22.51 -18.61
C LEU A 268 -4.23 23.61 -19.44
N ALA A 269 -4.71 23.82 -20.67
CA ALA A 269 -4.14 24.80 -21.58
C ALA A 269 -4.21 26.23 -21.04
N ALA A 270 -5.26 26.55 -20.29
CA ALA A 270 -5.47 27.87 -19.70
C ALA A 270 -4.38 28.26 -18.68
N GLY A 271 -3.61 27.31 -18.16
CA GLY A 271 -2.46 27.59 -17.30
C GLY A 271 -1.29 28.23 -18.04
N PHE A 272 -1.13 27.98 -19.35
CA PHE A 272 0.00 28.52 -20.11
C PHE A 272 -0.16 30.02 -20.39
N GLY A 273 0.94 30.75 -20.18
CA GLY A 273 1.03 32.16 -20.51
C GLY A 273 2.43 32.55 -21.01
N GLY A 274 2.57 33.77 -21.51
CA GLY A 274 3.85 34.29 -22.00
C GLY A 274 4.23 33.75 -23.38
N SER A 275 5.52 33.49 -23.62
CA SER A 275 6.02 33.00 -24.91
C SER A 275 7.09 31.94 -24.72
N PHE A 276 6.90 30.79 -25.36
CA PHE A 276 7.80 29.64 -25.28
C PHE A 276 8.71 29.56 -26.51
N GLN A 277 9.80 28.82 -26.36
CA GLN A 277 10.75 28.52 -27.43
C GLN A 277 11.06 27.03 -27.49
N ILE A 278 11.59 26.59 -28.64
CA ILE A 278 12.05 25.21 -28.80
C ILE A 278 13.12 24.92 -27.74
N GLY A 279 12.93 23.83 -27.00
CA GLY A 279 13.84 23.40 -25.94
C GLY A 279 13.46 23.90 -24.53
N ASP A 280 12.47 24.79 -24.40
CA ASP A 280 11.87 25.05 -23.08
C ASP A 280 11.25 23.76 -22.53
N THR A 281 11.25 23.61 -21.20
CA THR A 281 10.72 22.41 -20.56
C THR A 281 9.86 22.72 -19.35
N PHE A 282 8.89 21.85 -19.07
CA PHE A 282 8.24 21.79 -17.77
C PHE A 282 8.23 20.37 -17.23
N THR A 283 8.17 20.24 -15.91
CA THR A 283 8.12 18.96 -15.20
C THR A 283 7.03 18.97 -14.15
N VAL A 284 6.31 17.85 -14.05
CA VAL A 284 5.37 17.54 -12.97
C VAL A 284 5.55 16.08 -12.56
N ILE A 285 5.48 15.79 -11.26
CA ILE A 285 5.49 14.42 -10.74
C ILE A 285 4.07 14.08 -10.34
N THR A 286 3.61 12.87 -10.70
CA THR A 286 2.31 12.33 -10.27
C THR A 286 2.55 11.12 -9.38
N HIS A 287 1.73 11.01 -8.32
CA HIS A 287 1.66 9.84 -7.46
C HIS A 287 0.28 9.18 -7.61
N PRO A 288 0.22 7.84 -7.75
CA PRO A 288 -1.04 7.14 -7.88
C PRO A 288 -1.76 7.01 -6.53
N ALA A 289 -3.07 6.78 -6.58
CA ALA A 289 -3.89 6.50 -5.39
C ALA A 289 -3.65 5.07 -4.88
N THR A 290 -2.41 4.78 -4.47
CA THR A 290 -1.99 3.46 -4.01
C THR A 290 -1.25 3.52 -2.68
N GLN A 291 -1.38 2.45 -1.89
CA GLN A 291 -0.50 2.12 -0.78
C GLN A 291 0.39 0.94 -1.18
N PRO A 292 1.70 1.16 -1.42
CA PRO A 292 2.66 0.10 -1.66
C PRO A 292 3.00 -0.62 -0.34
N LEU A 293 3.00 -1.95 -0.37
CA LEU A 293 3.36 -2.80 0.77
C LEU A 293 4.22 -3.97 0.32
N PHE A 294 5.09 -4.43 1.19
CA PHE A 294 5.78 -5.70 1.04
C PHE A 294 5.25 -6.71 2.05
N CYS A 295 5.19 -7.97 1.62
CA CYS A 295 4.86 -9.08 2.47
C CYS A 295 5.98 -10.12 2.40
N ASP A 296 6.52 -10.49 3.56
CA ASP A 296 7.41 -11.63 3.69
C ASP A 296 6.59 -12.84 4.11
N LEU A 297 6.70 -13.94 3.37
CA LEU A 297 6.32 -15.28 3.82
C LEU A 297 7.60 -16.04 4.16
N ILE A 298 7.80 -16.28 5.46
CA ILE A 298 9.01 -16.88 6.01
C ILE A 298 8.69 -18.34 6.35
N ILE A 299 9.45 -19.25 5.75
CA ILE A 299 9.29 -20.68 5.91
C ILE A 299 10.57 -21.22 6.55
N PRO A 300 10.51 -21.76 7.78
CA PRO A 300 11.70 -22.28 8.44
C PRO A 300 12.18 -23.60 7.80
N PRO A 301 13.46 -23.96 7.98
CA PRO A 301 13.98 -25.24 7.52
C PRO A 301 13.23 -26.42 8.16
N GLY A 302 12.81 -27.37 7.32
CA GLY A 302 12.08 -28.56 7.76
C GLY A 302 10.57 -28.37 7.89
N ALA A 303 10.02 -27.23 7.44
CA ALA A 303 8.59 -26.98 7.47
C ALA A 303 7.79 -28.06 6.73
N ALA A 304 6.63 -28.44 7.29
CA ALA A 304 5.75 -29.40 6.65
C ALA A 304 5.16 -28.85 5.33
N SER A 305 5.04 -29.72 4.31
CA SER A 305 4.27 -29.37 3.12
C SER A 305 2.79 -29.44 3.43
N LEU A 306 2.11 -28.31 3.33
CA LEU A 306 0.67 -28.21 3.54
C LEU A 306 -0.03 -27.82 2.23
N SER A 307 -1.18 -28.44 1.99
CA SER A 307 -2.00 -28.15 0.80
C SER A 307 -2.77 -26.83 0.90
N ASN A 308 -2.82 -26.22 2.08
CA ASN A 308 -3.57 -25.00 2.36
C ASN A 308 -2.75 -24.03 3.23
N ASP A 309 -1.46 -23.87 2.93
CA ASP A 309 -0.66 -22.79 3.51
C ASP A 309 -1.09 -21.47 2.86
N ALA A 310 -1.75 -20.62 3.64
CA ALA A 310 -2.36 -19.39 3.17
C ALA A 310 -2.03 -18.23 4.11
N VAL A 311 -1.81 -17.06 3.52
CA VAL A 311 -1.67 -15.79 4.22
C VAL A 311 -2.88 -14.94 3.88
N GLU A 312 -3.64 -14.53 4.90
CA GLU A 312 -4.77 -13.63 4.71
C GLU A 312 -4.32 -12.19 4.97
N LEU A 313 -4.17 -11.41 3.90
CA LEU A 313 -3.83 -10.01 3.97
C LEU A 313 -5.09 -9.17 3.81
N ASN A 314 -5.45 -8.46 4.88
CA ASN A 314 -6.70 -7.71 4.97
C ASN A 314 -6.48 -6.21 5.08
N MET A 315 -7.55 -5.49 4.75
CA MET A 315 -7.60 -4.04 4.86
C MET A 315 -8.83 -3.58 5.62
N TYR A 316 -8.79 -2.35 6.06
CA TYR A 316 -9.96 -1.55 6.39
C TYR A 316 -9.78 -0.17 5.78
N VAL A 317 -10.76 0.32 5.03
CA VAL A 317 -10.75 1.66 4.43
C VAL A 317 -12.16 2.23 4.47
N GLU A 318 -12.25 3.54 4.66
CA GLU A 318 -13.48 4.32 4.60
C GLU A 318 -13.42 5.22 3.35
N SER A 319 -14.56 5.47 2.70
CA SER A 319 -14.66 6.59 1.75
C SER A 319 -14.80 7.90 2.51
N ALA A 320 -14.16 8.95 2.02
CA ALA A 320 -14.38 10.31 2.51
C ALA A 320 -15.79 10.86 2.21
#